data_AF-A0A3D2SY15-F1
#
_entry.id   AF-A0A3D2SY15-F1
#
_cell.length_a   1.000
_cell.length_b   1.000
_cell.length_c   1.000
_cell.angle_alpha   90.00
_cell.angle_beta   90.00
_cell.angle_gamma   90.00
#
_symmetry.space_group_name_H-M   'P 1'
#
loop_
_entity.id
_entity.type
_entity.pdbx_description
1 polymer ?
#
loop_
_entity_poly.entity_id
_entity_poly.type
_entity_poly.pdbx_seq_one_letter_code
_entity_poly.pdbx_strand_id
1 'polypeptide(L)'
;MMKRMHLALVLSWVLLVGTTTVSLAAQISLEATGSLSADTVGQGDVFELYVEIRVPSGSAVYFPDTVPSAFGLESFRAVDWESEAFGDGGILTLNYPLIAFQIGLIPVPGLDVFIGPATGIEGPSFDTGSVIGEWDGVATDSGLEALEQVPIARQAVWIVSPIQLGDISAGLEPKLPSDVLGANWDWLSLVVIVSLSIVLLVAIAPMVRKMLTDQGDNPVLQATSLGRDPALARWQAALDELDRILSLGLHLNEDMEEFYGRSSRAVRT
;
A
#
# COMPACT_ATOMS: atom_id res chain seq x y z
N MET A 1 -2.86 -49.29 75.47
CA MET A 1 -4.07 -49.36 74.60
C MET A 1 -3.92 -48.21 73.60
N MET A 2 -3.87 -48.33 72.28
CA MET A 2 -4.21 -49.38 71.30
C MET A 2 -3.11 -49.47 70.21
N LYS A 3 -3.10 -50.60 69.52
CA LYS A 3 -2.09 -51.18 68.61
C LYS A 3 -1.76 -50.31 67.39
N ARG A 4 -0.45 -50.24 67.08
CA ARG A 4 0.09 -50.04 65.73
C ARG A 4 -0.28 -51.25 64.85
N MET A 5 -0.82 -51.00 63.65
CA MET A 5 -0.89 -52.00 62.58
C MET A 5 0.03 -51.55 61.44
N HIS A 6 1.11 -52.30 61.26
CA HIS A 6 1.89 -52.32 60.04
C HIS A 6 1.14 -53.19 59.02
N LEU A 7 1.00 -52.72 57.79
CA LEU A 7 0.75 -53.60 56.65
C LEU A 7 1.65 -53.14 55.49
N ALA A 8 2.57 -54.04 55.12
CA ALA A 8 3.41 -53.93 53.95
C ALA A 8 2.61 -54.29 52.70
N LEU A 9 2.86 -53.64 51.56
CA LEU A 9 2.66 -54.28 50.26
C LEU A 9 3.53 -53.66 49.14
N VAL A 10 4.58 -54.41 48.81
CA VAL A 10 5.10 -54.79 47.48
C VAL A 10 5.19 -53.73 46.37
N LEU A 11 6.44 -53.42 46.06
CA LEU A 11 6.96 -52.82 44.83
C LEU A 11 6.72 -53.76 43.63
N SER A 12 6.15 -53.24 42.53
CA SER A 12 6.30 -53.88 41.21
C SER A 12 6.45 -52.81 40.14
N TRP A 13 7.69 -52.67 39.66
CA TRP A 13 8.03 -51.90 38.46
C TRP A 13 7.61 -52.72 37.24
N VAL A 14 6.72 -52.19 36.42
CA VAL A 14 6.52 -52.68 35.05
C VAL A 14 7.13 -51.65 34.11
N LEU A 15 8.28 -52.01 33.55
CA LEU A 15 8.86 -51.39 32.37
C LEU A 15 7.94 -51.71 31.19
N LEU A 16 7.15 -50.74 30.75
CA LEU A 16 6.49 -50.80 29.45
C LEU A 16 7.38 -50.03 28.45
N VAL A 17 8.23 -50.75 27.73
CA VAL A 17 8.86 -50.27 26.51
C VAL A 17 7.78 -50.21 25.44
N GLY A 18 7.04 -49.11 25.42
CA GLY A 18 6.18 -48.76 24.31
C GLY A 18 7.02 -48.07 23.25
N THR A 19 7.33 -48.77 22.16
CA THR A 19 7.77 -48.14 20.92
C THR A 19 6.59 -47.36 20.35
N THR A 20 6.35 -46.16 20.87
CA THR A 20 5.48 -45.20 20.20
C THR A 20 6.25 -44.74 18.97
N THR A 21 5.84 -45.22 17.80
CA THR A 21 6.14 -44.55 16.54
C THR A 21 5.60 -43.14 16.67
N VAL A 22 6.48 -42.20 17.02
CA VAL A 22 6.20 -40.77 16.93
C VAL A 22 5.96 -40.53 15.45
N SER A 23 4.69 -40.49 15.06
CA SER A 23 4.28 -39.88 13.80
C SER A 23 4.81 -38.47 13.85
N LEU A 24 5.91 -38.24 13.12
CA LEU A 24 6.54 -36.95 12.95
C LEU A 24 5.71 -36.14 11.94
N ALA A 25 4.41 -36.00 12.18
CA ALA A 25 3.67 -34.87 11.66
C ALA A 25 3.89 -33.77 12.70
N ALA A 26 5.00 -33.04 12.57
CA ALA A 26 5.05 -31.71 13.14
C ALA A 26 3.86 -30.96 12.51
N GLN A 27 2.78 -30.81 13.25
CA GLN A 27 1.76 -29.82 12.95
C GLN A 27 2.46 -28.47 13.10
N ILE A 28 3.14 -28.04 12.04
CA ILE A 28 3.50 -26.65 11.86
C ILE A 28 2.15 -25.97 11.71
N SER A 29 1.65 -25.35 12.78
CA SER A 29 0.50 -24.47 12.67
C SER A 29 0.92 -23.35 11.72
N LEU A 30 0.39 -23.34 10.50
CA LEU A 30 0.57 -22.20 9.61
C LEU A 30 -0.24 -21.05 10.20
N GLU A 31 0.47 -20.08 10.75
CA GLU A 31 -0.12 -18.88 11.33
C GLU A 31 0.12 -17.71 10.35
N ALA A 32 -0.95 -16.99 10.04
CA ALA A 32 -0.89 -15.69 9.40
C ALA A 32 -1.24 -14.61 10.42
N THR A 33 -0.45 -13.55 10.46
CA THR A 33 -0.69 -12.40 11.33
C THR A 33 -1.03 -11.19 10.48
N GLY A 34 -2.22 -10.62 10.69
CA GLY A 34 -2.64 -9.36 10.08
C GLY A 34 -2.42 -8.18 11.01
N SER A 35 -1.93 -7.05 10.48
CA SER A 35 -1.76 -5.78 11.21
C SER A 35 -2.01 -4.60 10.29
N LEU A 36 -2.43 -3.47 10.86
CA LEU A 36 -2.66 -2.23 10.11
C LEU A 36 -1.49 -1.27 10.31
N SER A 37 -1.18 -0.48 9.28
CA SER A 37 -0.15 0.58 9.39
C SER A 37 -0.53 1.69 10.37
N ALA A 38 -1.83 1.88 10.62
CA ALA A 38 -2.34 2.81 11.61
C ALA A 38 -3.69 2.31 12.17
N ASP A 39 -3.99 2.71 13.41
CA ASP A 39 -5.29 2.50 14.05
C ASP A 39 -6.28 3.64 13.74
N THR A 40 -5.77 4.80 13.35
CA THR A 40 -6.54 6.00 12.97
C THR A 40 -6.05 6.59 11.66
N VAL A 41 -6.96 6.86 10.71
CA VAL A 41 -6.63 7.32 9.35
C VAL A 41 -7.61 8.41 8.91
N GLY A 42 -7.17 9.38 8.11
CA GLY A 42 -8.06 10.39 7.52
C GLY A 42 -8.98 9.79 6.45
N GLN A 43 -10.20 10.31 6.33
CA GLN A 43 -11.12 9.92 5.26
C GLN A 43 -10.49 10.22 3.89
N GLY A 44 -10.42 9.21 3.03
CA GLY A 44 -9.77 9.31 1.73
C GLY A 44 -8.24 9.18 1.75
N ASP A 45 -7.62 9.03 2.92
CA ASP A 45 -6.20 8.69 3.01
C ASP A 45 -6.01 7.19 2.77
N VAL A 46 -4.86 6.86 2.18
CA VAL A 46 -4.45 5.47 1.94
C VAL A 46 -3.71 4.95 3.16
N PHE A 47 -4.06 3.73 3.60
CA PHE A 47 -3.39 3.01 4.67
C PHE A 47 -3.16 1.55 4.26
N GLU A 48 -2.37 0.80 5.03
CA GLU A 48 -1.91 -0.52 4.62
C GLU A 48 -2.36 -1.58 5.62
N LEU A 49 -2.81 -2.72 5.11
CA LEU A 49 -2.96 -3.98 5.85
C LEU A 49 -1.77 -4.85 5.50
N TYR A 50 -0.91 -5.09 6.49
CA TYR A 50 0.19 -6.03 6.41
C TYR A 50 -0.26 -7.40 6.86
N VAL A 51 0.05 -8.41 6.06
CA VAL A 51 -0.15 -9.82 6.41
C VAL A 51 1.18 -10.54 6.34
N GLU A 52 1.61 -11.07 7.47
CA GLU A 52 2.82 -11.90 7.56
C GLU A 52 2.42 -13.37 7.63
N ILE A 53 2.99 -14.19 6.75
CA ILE A 53 2.66 -15.62 6.62
C ILE A 53 3.94 -16.43 6.61
N ARG A 54 4.01 -17.46 7.45
CA ARG A 54 5.10 -18.45 7.39
C ARG A 54 4.81 -19.47 6.31
N VAL A 55 5.72 -19.58 5.35
CA VAL A 55 5.60 -20.47 4.19
C VAL A 55 6.69 -21.53 4.25
N PRO A 56 6.36 -22.83 4.36
CA PRO A 56 7.34 -23.91 4.25
C PRO A 56 8.02 -23.91 2.87
N SER A 57 9.26 -24.37 2.78
CA SER A 57 9.94 -24.55 1.49
C SER A 57 9.19 -25.51 0.57
N GLY A 58 9.25 -25.24 -0.74
CA GLY A 58 8.57 -26.07 -1.75
C GLY A 58 7.04 -25.98 -1.74
N SER A 59 6.48 -24.90 -1.18
CA SER A 59 5.03 -24.67 -1.11
C SER A 59 4.56 -23.70 -2.19
N ALA A 60 3.31 -23.86 -2.64
CA ALA A 60 2.58 -22.86 -3.40
C ALA A 60 1.68 -22.06 -2.45
N VAL A 61 1.67 -20.74 -2.60
CA VAL A 61 0.80 -19.83 -1.84
C VAL A 61 -0.15 -19.10 -2.78
N TYR A 62 -1.42 -19.01 -2.38
CA TYR A 62 -2.47 -18.34 -3.14
C TYR A 62 -3.16 -17.32 -2.24
N PHE A 63 -3.20 -16.07 -2.66
CA PHE A 63 -3.83 -14.97 -1.93
C PHE A 63 -4.60 -14.07 -2.91
N PRO A 64 -5.68 -13.41 -2.47
CA PRO A 64 -6.44 -12.53 -3.33
C PRO A 64 -5.66 -11.25 -3.65
N ASP A 65 -5.84 -10.72 -4.86
CA ASP A 65 -5.21 -9.45 -5.27
C ASP A 65 -5.77 -8.24 -4.54
N THR A 66 -6.99 -8.34 -4.02
CA THR A 66 -7.72 -7.23 -3.37
C THR A 66 -8.49 -7.71 -2.14
N VAL A 67 -8.76 -6.77 -1.24
CA VAL A 67 -9.64 -6.99 -0.09
C VAL A 67 -11.08 -6.70 -0.51
N PRO A 68 -12.06 -7.53 -0.14
CA PRO A 68 -13.46 -7.29 -0.49
C PRO A 68 -13.94 -5.92 -0.03
N SER A 69 -14.53 -5.14 -0.94
CA SER A 69 -15.08 -3.83 -0.61
C SER A 69 -16.28 -3.96 0.34
N ALA A 70 -16.26 -3.25 1.45
CA ALA A 70 -17.32 -3.27 2.45
C ALA A 70 -17.33 -2.00 3.29
N PHE A 71 -18.51 -1.51 3.69
CA PHE A 71 -18.63 -0.35 4.61
C PHE A 71 -17.88 0.91 4.14
N GLY A 72 -17.76 1.12 2.82
CA GLY A 72 -17.01 2.24 2.25
C GLY A 72 -15.49 2.10 2.33
N LEU A 73 -14.98 0.91 2.63
CA LEU A 73 -13.60 0.49 2.45
C LEU A 73 -13.42 -0.15 1.07
N GLU A 74 -12.34 0.21 0.39
CA GLU A 74 -11.97 -0.33 -0.92
C GLU A 74 -10.45 -0.56 -0.98
N SER A 75 -10.01 -1.50 -1.83
CA SER A 75 -8.58 -1.62 -2.17
C SER A 75 -8.17 -0.47 -3.11
N PHE A 76 -7.09 0.23 -2.75
CA PHE A 76 -6.57 1.35 -3.52
C PHE A 76 -5.81 0.89 -4.78
N ARG A 77 -5.08 -0.23 -4.66
CA ARG A 77 -4.41 -0.94 -5.75
C ARG A 77 -4.34 -2.44 -5.41
N ALA A 78 -3.86 -3.24 -6.35
CA ALA A 78 -3.56 -4.64 -6.10
C ALA A 78 -2.50 -4.79 -4.99
N VAL A 79 -2.55 -5.93 -4.32
CA VAL A 79 -1.58 -6.34 -3.30
C VAL A 79 -0.15 -6.26 -3.82
N ASP A 80 0.75 -5.77 -2.97
CA ASP A 80 2.19 -5.89 -3.15
C ASP A 80 2.72 -6.98 -2.23
N TRP A 81 3.82 -7.63 -2.59
CA TRP A 81 4.35 -8.71 -1.78
C TRP A 81 5.87 -8.75 -1.77
N GLU A 82 6.40 -9.15 -0.62
CA GLU A 82 7.83 -9.37 -0.40
C GLU A 82 8.02 -10.71 0.30
N SER A 83 9.18 -11.33 0.07
CA SER A 83 9.52 -12.60 0.69
C SER A 83 10.92 -12.55 1.27
N GLU A 84 11.09 -13.07 2.48
CA GLU A 84 12.39 -13.24 3.13
C GLU A 84 12.62 -14.71 3.49
N ALA A 85 13.84 -15.22 3.29
CA ALA A 85 14.19 -16.56 3.73
C ALA A 85 14.25 -16.63 5.27
N PHE A 86 13.55 -17.58 5.87
CA PHE A 86 13.49 -17.75 7.32
C PHE A 86 13.38 -19.23 7.71
N GLY A 87 14.38 -19.74 8.41
CA GLY A 87 14.42 -21.15 8.81
C GLY A 87 14.53 -22.09 7.62
N ASP A 88 13.65 -23.10 7.57
CA ASP A 88 13.54 -24.09 6.47
C ASP A 88 12.51 -23.68 5.39
N GLY A 89 12.13 -22.40 5.37
CA GLY A 89 11.14 -21.83 4.47
C GLY A 89 11.34 -20.32 4.36
N GLY A 90 10.23 -19.59 4.25
CA GLY A 90 10.25 -18.14 4.14
C GLY A 90 9.11 -17.47 4.91
N ILE A 91 9.26 -16.17 5.10
CA ILE A 91 8.19 -15.28 5.52
C ILE A 91 7.72 -14.55 4.26
N LEU A 92 6.42 -14.65 3.97
CA LEU A 92 5.75 -13.90 2.93
C LEU A 92 5.00 -12.74 3.58
N THR A 93 5.32 -11.52 3.16
CA THR A 93 4.66 -10.30 3.60
C THR A 93 3.79 -9.77 2.48
N LEU A 94 2.48 -9.73 2.70
CA LEU A 94 1.52 -9.13 1.78
C LEU A 94 1.15 -7.74 2.28
N ASN A 95 1.17 -6.75 1.39
CA ASN A 95 0.79 -5.37 1.65
C ASN A 95 -0.44 -5.02 0.82
N TYR A 96 -1.58 -4.90 1.50
CA TYR A 96 -2.83 -4.45 0.91
C TYR A 96 -3.06 -2.97 1.19
N PRO A 97 -2.90 -2.09 0.19
CA PRO A 97 -3.23 -0.68 0.34
C PRO A 97 -4.75 -0.49 0.23
N LEU A 98 -5.31 0.15 1.24
CA LEU A 98 -6.74 0.35 1.45
C LEU A 98 -7.06 1.85 1.52
N ILE A 99 -8.26 2.20 1.09
CA ILE A 99 -8.81 3.54 1.20
C ILE A 99 -10.22 3.46 1.76
N ALA A 100 -10.57 4.39 2.65
CA ALA A 100 -11.88 4.42 3.29
C ALA A 100 -12.57 5.78 3.13
N PHE A 101 -13.85 5.73 2.78
CA PHE A 101 -14.67 6.91 2.53
C PHE A 101 -15.75 7.15 3.57
N GLN A 102 -16.01 6.20 4.47
CA GLN A 102 -16.94 6.41 5.59
C GLN A 102 -16.16 6.87 6.83
N ILE A 103 -16.79 7.68 7.67
CA ILE A 103 -16.20 8.16 8.92
C ILE A 103 -16.63 7.23 10.06
N GLY A 104 -15.74 7.01 11.03
CA GLY A 104 -15.99 6.17 12.21
C GLY A 104 -15.21 4.85 12.18
N LEU A 105 -15.62 3.91 13.03
CA LEU A 105 -14.98 2.59 13.11
C LEU A 105 -15.39 1.73 11.91
N ILE A 106 -14.45 1.45 11.02
CA ILE A 106 -14.65 0.61 9.85
C ILE A 106 -14.01 -0.77 10.07
N PRO A 107 -14.77 -1.86 9.94
CA PRO A 107 -14.21 -3.20 9.95
C PRO A 107 -13.48 -3.47 8.63
N VAL A 108 -12.23 -3.91 8.72
CA VAL A 108 -11.48 -4.45 7.59
C VAL A 108 -11.81 -5.94 7.48
N PRO A 109 -12.36 -6.40 6.33
CA PRO A 109 -12.68 -7.80 6.14
C PRO A 109 -11.46 -8.72 6.35
N GLY A 110 -11.73 -9.89 6.92
CA GLY A 110 -10.74 -10.95 6.97
C GLY A 110 -10.55 -11.53 5.58
N LEU A 111 -9.41 -12.17 5.38
CA LEU A 111 -9.00 -12.74 4.10
C LEU A 111 -8.56 -14.18 4.33
N ASP A 112 -8.67 -15.00 3.30
CA ASP A 112 -8.20 -16.37 3.33
C ASP A 112 -7.03 -16.52 2.37
N VAL A 113 -5.95 -17.12 2.85
CA VAL A 113 -4.80 -17.51 2.04
C VAL A 113 -4.74 -19.02 2.01
N PHE A 114 -4.39 -19.60 0.87
CA PHE A 114 -4.27 -21.04 0.72
C PHE A 114 -2.81 -21.42 0.51
N ILE A 115 -2.37 -22.48 1.18
CA ILE A 115 -1.01 -23.00 1.10
C ILE A 115 -1.04 -24.49 0.82
N GLY A 116 -0.23 -24.95 -0.13
CA GLY A 116 -0.13 -26.36 -0.47
C GLY A 116 1.17 -26.70 -1.19
N PRO A 117 1.32 -27.90 -1.75
CA PRO A 117 2.54 -28.31 -2.43
C PRO A 117 2.73 -27.55 -3.77
N ALA A 118 3.96 -27.13 -4.07
CA ALA A 118 4.30 -26.42 -5.31
C ALA A 118 4.36 -27.31 -6.58
N THR A 119 4.11 -28.61 -6.47
CA THR A 119 4.34 -29.57 -7.56
C THR A 119 3.45 -29.28 -8.77
N GLY A 120 4.07 -28.87 -9.89
CA GLY A 120 3.36 -28.58 -11.14
C GLY A 120 2.70 -27.19 -11.18
N ILE A 121 3.00 -26.32 -10.20
CA ILE A 121 2.53 -24.94 -10.18
C ILE A 121 3.59 -24.04 -10.81
N GLU A 122 3.19 -23.27 -11.82
CA GLU A 122 4.01 -22.22 -12.42
C GLU A 122 3.63 -20.87 -11.81
N GLY A 123 4.63 -20.03 -11.52
CA GLY A 123 4.41 -18.71 -10.95
C GLY A 123 5.69 -18.06 -10.45
N PRO A 124 5.62 -16.83 -9.93
CA PRO A 124 6.76 -16.17 -9.31
C PRO A 124 7.33 -17.03 -8.18
N SER A 125 8.58 -17.46 -8.32
CA SER A 125 9.30 -18.20 -7.28
C SER A 125 10.07 -17.24 -6.38
N PHE A 126 10.20 -17.59 -5.11
CA PHE A 126 11.12 -16.91 -4.20
C PHE A 126 12.18 -17.87 -3.65
N ASP A 127 13.21 -17.32 -2.99
CA ASP A 127 14.51 -17.95 -2.67
C ASP A 127 14.46 -19.29 -1.92
N THR A 128 13.28 -19.71 -1.46
CA THR A 128 13.01 -20.90 -0.66
C THR A 128 12.47 -22.08 -1.47
N GLY A 129 12.38 -21.94 -2.81
CA GLY A 129 11.81 -22.95 -3.70
C GLY A 129 10.29 -23.01 -3.68
N SER A 130 9.66 -22.05 -3.00
CA SER A 130 8.21 -21.85 -2.97
C SER A 130 7.78 -20.90 -4.09
N VAL A 131 6.51 -21.01 -4.49
CA VAL A 131 5.93 -20.29 -5.64
C VAL A 131 4.64 -19.58 -5.27
N ILE A 132 4.33 -18.50 -5.96
CA ILE A 132 3.05 -17.81 -5.87
C ILE A 132 2.15 -18.34 -6.98
N GLY A 133 1.02 -18.94 -6.59
CA GLY A 133 0.03 -19.47 -7.52
C GLY A 133 -1.01 -18.42 -7.92
N GLU A 134 -1.68 -18.65 -9.03
CA GLU A 134 -2.74 -17.76 -9.54
C GLU A 134 -4.02 -17.90 -8.70
N TRP A 135 -4.50 -16.78 -8.14
CA TRP A 135 -5.68 -16.75 -7.28
C TRP A 135 -6.97 -17.20 -8.00
N ASP A 136 -7.16 -16.78 -9.26
CA ASP A 136 -8.33 -17.15 -10.06
C ASP A 136 -8.42 -18.67 -10.32
N GLY A 137 -7.28 -19.38 -10.23
CA GLY A 137 -7.20 -20.83 -10.33
C GLY A 137 -7.77 -21.56 -9.10
N VAL A 138 -7.77 -20.92 -7.92
CA VAL A 138 -8.21 -21.53 -6.65
C VAL A 138 -9.67 -21.95 -6.67
N ALA A 139 -10.55 -21.17 -7.33
CA ALA A 139 -11.98 -21.48 -7.43
C ALA A 139 -12.31 -22.51 -8.53
N THR A 140 -11.39 -22.74 -9.46
CA THR A 140 -11.65 -23.49 -10.70
C THR A 140 -11.05 -24.90 -10.65
N ASP A 141 -9.95 -25.10 -9.93
CA ASP A 141 -9.27 -26.38 -9.84
C ASP A 141 -9.78 -27.26 -8.69
N SER A 142 -9.90 -28.56 -8.98
CA SER A 142 -10.23 -29.62 -8.01
C SER A 142 -9.11 -29.91 -7.00
N GLY A 143 -8.08 -29.05 -6.93
CA GLY A 143 -6.90 -29.16 -6.07
C GLY A 143 -7.06 -28.59 -4.66
N LEU A 144 -8.19 -27.95 -4.35
CA LEU A 144 -8.50 -27.38 -3.04
C LEU A 144 -8.38 -28.37 -1.88
N GLU A 145 -8.58 -29.68 -2.11
CA GLU A 145 -8.47 -30.70 -1.05
C GLU A 145 -7.05 -30.85 -0.48
N ALA A 146 -6.02 -30.46 -1.25
CA ALA A 146 -4.62 -30.49 -0.81
C ALA A 146 -4.13 -29.14 -0.28
N LEU A 147 -4.97 -28.10 -0.32
CA LEU A 147 -4.64 -26.77 0.16
C LEU A 147 -5.13 -26.59 1.61
N GLU A 148 -4.22 -26.13 2.46
CA GLU A 148 -4.54 -25.68 3.81
C GLU A 148 -4.99 -24.21 3.75
N GLN A 149 -6.18 -23.94 4.30
CA GLN A 149 -6.70 -22.59 4.46
C GLN A 149 -6.08 -21.94 5.69
N VAL A 150 -5.45 -20.78 5.50
CA VAL A 150 -4.86 -19.95 6.54
C VAL A 150 -5.68 -18.66 6.65
N PRO A 151 -6.61 -18.57 7.62
CA PRO A 151 -7.49 -17.41 7.76
C PRO A 151 -6.75 -16.24 8.42
N ILE A 152 -6.94 -15.05 7.85
CA ILE A 152 -6.43 -13.79 8.39
C ILE A 152 -7.57 -13.10 9.14
N ALA A 153 -7.32 -12.80 10.42
CA ALA A 153 -8.30 -12.19 11.29
C ALA A 153 -8.75 -10.81 10.80
N ARG A 154 -10.04 -10.50 10.99
CA ARG A 154 -10.61 -9.18 10.75
C ARG A 154 -9.92 -8.13 11.59
N GLN A 155 -9.70 -6.96 10.99
CA GLN A 155 -9.15 -5.79 11.69
C GLN A 155 -10.22 -4.69 11.77
N ALA A 156 -9.91 -3.61 12.49
CA ALA A 156 -10.75 -2.42 12.51
C ALA A 156 -9.88 -1.17 12.54
N VAL A 157 -10.29 -0.15 11.79
CA VAL A 157 -9.60 1.14 11.69
C VAL A 157 -10.57 2.26 12.01
N TRP A 158 -10.10 3.30 12.69
CA TRP A 158 -10.90 4.49 12.95
C TRP A 158 -10.66 5.55 11.88
N ILE A 159 -11.70 5.90 11.12
CA ILE A 159 -11.61 6.93 10.07
C ILE A 159 -12.08 8.28 10.61
N VAL A 160 -11.22 9.29 10.52
CA VAL A 160 -11.52 10.67 10.93
C VAL A 160 -11.87 11.54 9.73
N SER A 161 -12.78 12.49 9.92
CA SER A 161 -13.06 13.47 8.86
C SER A 161 -11.87 14.40 8.68
N PRO A 162 -11.48 14.74 7.43
CA PRO A 162 -10.53 15.81 7.16
C PRO A 162 -11.12 17.19 7.49
N ILE A 163 -12.45 17.31 7.54
CA ILE A 163 -13.15 18.54 7.91
C ILE A 163 -13.08 18.69 9.43
N GLN A 164 -12.39 19.73 9.89
CA GLN A 164 -12.28 20.03 11.31
C GLN A 164 -13.48 20.86 11.80
N LEU A 165 -13.73 20.85 13.11
CA LEU A 165 -14.77 21.69 13.73
C LEU A 165 -14.59 23.18 13.41
N GLY A 166 -13.33 23.63 13.26
CA GLY A 166 -13.02 25.00 12.82
C GLY A 166 -13.53 25.29 11.40
N ASP A 167 -13.42 24.33 10.48
CA ASP A 167 -13.90 24.48 9.10
C ASP A 167 -15.42 24.57 9.04
N ILE A 168 -16.13 23.80 9.89
CA ILE A 168 -17.59 23.88 10.00
C ILE A 168 -18.02 25.28 10.44
N SER A 169 -17.28 25.89 11.37
CA SER A 169 -17.57 27.25 11.85
C SER A 169 -17.22 28.35 10.84
N ALA A 170 -16.24 28.09 9.96
CA ALA A 170 -15.84 28.99 8.88
C ALA A 170 -16.73 28.88 7.64
N GLY A 171 -17.62 27.89 7.59
CA GLY A 171 -18.41 27.54 6.42
C GLY A 171 -17.67 26.53 5.54
N LEU A 172 -18.41 25.57 4.98
CA LEU A 172 -17.89 24.57 4.04
C LEU A 172 -17.89 25.07 2.58
N GLU A 173 -18.02 26.38 2.40
CA GLU A 173 -17.97 26.97 1.07
C GLU A 173 -16.53 26.88 0.54
N PRO A 174 -16.34 26.53 -0.75
CA PRO A 174 -15.03 26.55 -1.35
C PRO A 174 -14.41 27.93 -1.15
N LYS A 175 -13.22 27.99 -0.55
CA LYS A 175 -12.50 29.25 -0.40
C LYS A 175 -12.30 29.88 -1.77
N LEU A 176 -12.54 31.19 -1.86
CA LEU A 176 -12.29 31.94 -3.10
C LEU A 176 -10.81 31.73 -3.50
N PRO A 177 -10.47 31.67 -4.81
CA PRO A 177 -9.08 31.50 -5.24
C PRO A 177 -8.18 32.61 -4.71
N SER A 178 -8.74 33.81 -4.48
CA SER A 178 -8.09 34.92 -3.79
C SER A 178 -7.73 34.64 -2.34
N ASP A 179 -8.46 33.76 -1.65
CA ASP A 179 -8.21 33.37 -0.25
C ASP A 179 -7.24 32.18 -0.15
N VAL A 180 -7.08 31.42 -1.24
CA VAL A 180 -6.03 30.39 -1.38
C VAL A 180 -4.70 31.02 -1.82
N LEU A 181 -4.76 32.07 -2.63
CA LEU A 181 -3.62 32.87 -3.11
C LEU A 181 -3.35 34.14 -2.28
N GLY A 182 -4.08 34.35 -1.17
CA GLY A 182 -4.07 35.62 -0.45
C GLY A 182 -3.97 35.50 1.06
N ALA A 183 -3.20 36.43 1.63
CA ALA A 183 -3.10 36.84 3.03
C ALA A 183 -2.55 35.84 4.08
N ASN A 184 -2.74 34.52 3.98
CA ASN A 184 -2.24 33.58 5.01
C ASN A 184 -0.90 32.90 4.65
N TRP A 185 -0.28 33.27 3.53
CA TRP A 185 1.08 32.84 3.26
C TRP A 185 2.01 33.56 4.21
N ASP A 186 2.94 32.82 4.81
CA ASP A 186 4.05 33.43 5.53
C ASP A 186 4.93 34.20 4.52
N TRP A 187 4.59 35.47 4.31
CA TRP A 187 5.24 36.36 3.35
C TRP A 187 6.75 36.45 3.57
N LEU A 188 7.20 36.30 4.83
CA LEU A 188 8.61 36.21 5.17
C LEU A 188 9.25 34.98 4.54
N SER A 189 8.65 33.80 4.72
CA SER A 189 9.11 32.56 4.10
C SER A 189 9.13 32.65 2.57
N LEU A 190 8.10 33.23 1.95
CA LEU A 190 8.09 33.45 0.49
C LEU A 190 9.23 34.35 0.01
N VAL A 191 9.46 35.48 0.68
CA VAL A 191 10.55 36.40 0.34
C VAL A 191 11.91 35.72 0.51
N VAL A 192 12.08 34.90 1.54
CA VAL A 192 13.30 34.13 1.76
C VAL A 192 13.51 33.10 0.66
N ILE A 193 12.48 32.33 0.29
CA ILE A 193 12.57 31.35 -0.79
C ILE A 193 12.95 32.03 -2.12
N VAL A 194 12.25 33.10 -2.50
CA VAL A 194 12.51 33.81 -3.76
C VAL A 194 13.92 34.42 -3.78
N SER A 195 14.33 35.05 -2.69
CA SER A 195 15.68 35.63 -2.60
C SER A 195 16.77 34.56 -2.66
N LEU A 196 16.59 33.42 -1.97
CA LEU A 196 17.51 32.30 -2.03
C LEU A 196 17.58 31.68 -3.43
N SER A 197 16.43 31.51 -4.10
CA SER A 197 16.36 31.01 -5.48
C SER A 197 17.10 31.93 -6.45
N ILE A 198 16.97 33.26 -6.30
CA ILE A 198 17.71 34.23 -7.12
C ILE A 198 19.21 34.12 -6.87
N VAL A 199 19.64 34.06 -5.62
CA VAL A 199 21.07 33.92 -5.26
C VAL A 199 21.63 32.61 -5.82
N LEU A 200 20.88 31.52 -5.72
CA LEU A 200 21.25 30.21 -6.25
C LEU A 200 21.36 30.25 -7.78
N LEU A 201 20.40 30.86 -8.47
CA LEU A 201 20.44 31.05 -9.92
C LEU A 201 21.67 31.85 -10.36
N VAL A 202 21.99 32.94 -9.67
CA VAL A 202 23.17 33.76 -9.96
C VAL A 202 24.47 32.98 -9.72
N ALA A 203 24.53 32.15 -8.68
CA ALA A 203 25.69 31.34 -8.36
C ALA A 203 25.92 30.19 -9.36
N ILE A 204 24.85 29.57 -9.86
CA ILE A 204 24.91 28.41 -10.76
C ILE A 204 25.03 28.82 -12.24
N ALA A 205 24.51 30.00 -12.63
CA ALA A 205 24.57 30.52 -13.99
C ALA A 205 25.97 30.45 -14.67
N PRO A 206 27.09 30.83 -14.03
CA PRO A 206 28.41 30.72 -14.66
C PRO A 206 28.86 29.27 -14.89
N MET A 207 28.47 28.33 -14.02
CA MET A 207 28.83 26.92 -14.14
C MET A 207 28.05 26.25 -15.28
N VAL A 208 26.76 26.55 -15.40
CA VAL A 208 25.90 26.09 -16.51
C VAL A 208 26.37 26.69 -17.83
N ARG A 209 26.69 27.99 -17.86
CA ARG A 209 27.22 28.65 -19.06
C ARG A 209 28.53 28.00 -19.51
N LYS A 210 29.43 27.66 -18.56
CA LYS A 210 30.69 26.97 -18.85
C LYS A 210 30.45 25.56 -19.41
N MET A 211 29.54 24.79 -18.82
CA MET A 211 29.15 23.46 -19.32
C MET A 211 28.56 23.52 -20.74
N LEU A 212 27.71 24.50 -21.03
CA LEU A 212 27.11 24.69 -22.35
C LEU A 212 28.14 25.12 -23.41
N THR A 213 29.15 25.91 -23.05
CA THR A 213 30.27 26.22 -23.95
C THR A 213 31.23 25.04 -24.15
N ASP A 214 31.47 24.20 -23.13
CA ASP A 214 32.26 22.95 -23.27
C ASP A 214 31.55 21.89 -24.12
N GLN A 215 30.21 21.88 -24.12
CA GLN A 215 29.40 21.02 -24.99
C GLN A 215 29.35 21.47 -26.46
N GLY A 216 29.79 22.70 -26.76
CA GLY A 216 29.82 23.24 -28.13
C GLY A 216 30.78 22.52 -29.09
N ASP A 217 31.72 21.74 -28.58
CA ASP A 217 32.72 20.98 -29.36
C ASP A 217 32.36 19.49 -29.55
N ASN A 218 31.15 19.06 -29.15
CA ASN A 218 30.74 17.66 -29.26
C ASN A 218 29.61 17.46 -30.31
N PRO A 219 29.92 17.03 -31.55
CA PRO A 219 28.95 16.92 -32.64
C PRO A 219 28.10 15.64 -32.55
N VAL A 220 27.53 15.34 -31.38
CA VAL A 220 26.72 14.11 -31.18
C VAL A 220 25.33 14.37 -30.57
N LEU A 221 25.01 15.61 -30.15
CA LEU A 221 23.70 15.90 -29.55
C LEU A 221 22.69 16.60 -30.47
N GLN A 222 22.99 16.78 -31.76
CA GLN A 222 22.06 17.40 -32.72
C GLN A 222 21.18 16.41 -33.51
N ALA A 223 21.22 15.12 -33.19
CA ALA A 223 20.37 14.11 -33.82
C ALA A 223 19.51 13.34 -32.80
N THR A 224 18.91 14.05 -31.85
CA THR A 224 17.65 13.59 -31.26
C THR A 224 16.60 14.64 -31.61
N SER A 225 16.14 14.58 -32.87
CA SER A 225 14.77 14.96 -33.18
C SER A 225 13.90 14.11 -32.25
N LEU A 226 13.56 14.66 -31.08
CA LEU A 226 12.52 14.17 -30.20
C LEU A 226 11.30 13.93 -31.08
N GLY A 227 11.06 12.66 -31.41
CA GLY A 227 9.77 12.23 -31.92
C GLY A 227 8.76 12.78 -30.93
N ARG A 228 7.86 13.64 -31.42
CA ARG A 228 6.85 14.34 -30.63
C ARG A 228 6.12 13.33 -29.77
N ASP A 229 6.49 13.28 -28.49
CA ASP A 229 5.87 12.39 -27.52
C ASP A 229 4.39 12.80 -27.42
N PRO A 230 3.44 11.91 -27.76
CA PRO A 230 2.02 12.23 -27.70
C PRO A 230 1.55 12.60 -26.29
N ALA A 231 2.23 12.12 -25.23
CA ALA A 231 1.95 12.49 -23.86
C ALA A 231 2.31 13.97 -23.60
N LEU A 232 3.46 14.41 -24.09
CA LEU A 232 3.91 15.80 -23.97
C LEU A 232 2.97 16.76 -24.72
N ALA A 233 2.50 16.37 -25.91
CA ALA A 233 1.57 17.17 -26.70
C ALA A 233 0.19 17.31 -26.02
N ARG A 234 -0.32 16.25 -25.38
CA ARG A 234 -1.55 16.29 -24.58
C ARG A 234 -1.39 17.19 -23.37
N TRP A 235 -0.26 17.07 -22.67
CA TRP A 235 0.03 17.87 -21.49
C TRP A 235 0.14 19.35 -21.83
N GLN A 236 0.79 19.70 -22.95
CA GLN A 236 0.86 21.07 -23.43
C GLN A 236 -0.52 21.64 -23.78
N ALA A 237 -1.37 20.84 -24.44
CA ALA A 237 -2.74 21.26 -24.77
C ALA A 237 -3.61 21.48 -23.52
N ALA A 238 -3.43 20.66 -22.48
CA ALA A 238 -4.10 20.84 -21.19
C ALA A 238 -3.63 22.12 -20.49
N LEU A 239 -2.33 22.44 -20.55
CA LEU A 239 -1.80 23.71 -20.03
C LEU A 239 -2.35 24.92 -20.77
N ASP A 240 -2.38 24.88 -22.10
CA ASP A 240 -2.89 25.99 -22.92
C ASP A 240 -4.39 26.23 -22.64
N GLU A 241 -5.16 25.16 -22.39
CA GLU A 241 -6.57 25.27 -22.00
C GLU A 241 -6.74 25.83 -20.58
N LEU A 242 -5.88 25.46 -19.63
CA LEU A 242 -5.87 26.05 -18.30
C LEU A 242 -5.51 27.54 -18.34
N ASP A 243 -4.53 27.94 -19.16
CA ASP A 243 -4.17 29.35 -19.35
C ASP A 243 -5.32 30.15 -19.98
N ARG A 244 -6.03 29.54 -20.94
CA ARG A 244 -7.28 30.11 -21.49
C ARG A 244 -8.33 30.31 -20.41
N ILE A 245 -8.58 29.32 -19.55
CA ILE A 245 -9.56 29.41 -18.46
C ILE A 245 -9.15 30.50 -17.44
N LEU A 246 -7.86 30.63 -17.14
CA LEU A 246 -7.35 31.69 -16.28
C LEU A 246 -7.55 33.08 -16.91
N SER A 247 -7.29 33.23 -18.21
CA SER A 247 -7.46 34.49 -18.94
C SER A 247 -8.91 34.98 -18.97
N LEU A 248 -9.89 34.09 -18.82
CA LEU A 248 -11.32 34.44 -18.75
C LEU A 248 -11.71 35.15 -17.45
N GLY A 249 -10.82 35.20 -16.45
CA GLY A 249 -11.08 35.92 -15.20
C GLY A 249 -12.25 35.38 -14.38
N LEU A 250 -12.71 34.14 -14.65
CA LEU A 250 -13.83 33.51 -13.94
C LEU A 250 -13.53 33.39 -12.43
N HIS A 251 -12.25 33.19 -12.09
CA HIS A 251 -11.74 33.18 -10.72
C HIS A 251 -11.77 34.56 -10.02
N LEU A 252 -11.88 35.66 -10.78
CA LEU A 252 -11.98 37.03 -10.26
C LEU A 252 -13.44 37.51 -10.18
N ASN A 253 -14.33 36.90 -10.97
CA ASN A 253 -15.75 37.26 -11.05
C ASN A 253 -16.66 36.41 -10.14
N GLU A 254 -16.08 35.63 -9.21
CA GLU A 254 -16.77 34.74 -8.26
C GLU A 254 -17.66 33.67 -8.91
N ASP A 255 -17.46 33.36 -10.20
CA ASP A 255 -18.23 32.34 -10.93
C ASP A 255 -17.59 30.94 -10.78
N MET A 256 -17.65 30.45 -9.53
CA MET A 256 -16.85 29.33 -9.01
C MET A 256 -17.22 27.98 -9.61
N GLU A 257 -18.51 27.73 -9.84
CA GLU A 257 -19.01 26.49 -10.41
C GLU A 257 -18.48 26.29 -11.84
N GLU A 258 -18.43 27.37 -12.61
CA GLU A 258 -17.94 27.34 -13.99
C GLU A 258 -16.41 27.23 -14.06
N PHE A 259 -15.69 27.93 -13.19
CA PHE A 259 -14.23 27.84 -13.10
C PHE A 259 -13.75 26.41 -12.76
N TYR A 260 -14.30 25.81 -11.70
CA TYR A 260 -13.93 24.45 -11.30
C TYR A 260 -14.42 23.38 -12.29
N GLY A 261 -15.62 23.56 -12.86
CA GLY A 261 -16.15 22.65 -13.88
C GLY A 261 -15.29 22.61 -15.15
N ARG A 262 -14.75 23.76 -15.59
CA ARG A 262 -13.90 23.84 -16.79
C ARG A 262 -12.48 23.35 -16.54
N SER A 263 -11.88 23.72 -15.41
CA SER A 263 -10.52 23.28 -15.03
C SER A 263 -10.45 21.78 -14.78
N SER A 264 -11.43 21.20 -14.08
CA SER A 264 -11.50 19.74 -13.87
C SER A 264 -11.62 18.97 -15.19
N ARG A 265 -12.36 19.52 -16.18
CA ARG A 265 -12.50 18.91 -17.50
C ARG A 265 -11.19 18.93 -18.30
N ALA A 266 -10.42 20.02 -18.22
CA ALA A 266 -9.13 20.16 -18.92
C ALA A 266 -8.06 19.18 -18.41
N VAL A 267 -8.08 18.85 -17.12
CA VAL A 267 -7.13 17.89 -16.51
C VAL A 267 -7.49 16.42 -16.83
N ARG A 268 -8.75 16.13 -17.16
CA ARG A 268 -9.24 14.77 -17.45
C ARG A 268 -9.08 14.34 -18.91
N THR A 269 -8.71 15.25 -19.81
CA THR A 269 -8.48 15.01 -21.25
C THR A 269 -7.02 14.78 -21.58
#